data_AF-A0A838ZDM0-F1
#
_entry.id   AF-A0A838ZDM0-F1
#
_cell.length_a   1.000
_cell.length_b   1.000
_cell.length_c   1.000
_cell.angle_alpha   90.00
_cell.angle_beta   90.00
_cell.angle_gamma   90.00
#
_symmetry.space_group_name_H-M   'P 1'
#
loop_
_entity.id
_entity.type
_entity.pdbx_description
1 polymer ?
#
loop_
_entity_poly.entity_id
_entity_poly.type
_entity_poly.pdbx_seq_one_letter_code
_entity_poly.pdbx_strand_id
1 'polypeptide(L)'
;MKNNFTLLALLLIPFFCFAQIPYTISPLPAGGTHVATKKISLNTDKILNKIYIEDNTIGGDTPDSRIFAEFKNTNTQGTVSQRFSLADDGYLEIGYFGSQYGQGTPLQTMYANFSTIQARGGSKGLILRADSPFGNSTDGVIKFMNGYSPYGVNERMRIEQNGNVGIATETPQAKLNVGGGNVQLDNGDVYVKDFTKGIILKSPNNVCWRVTIDNDGNFVKTAILCPNTGILTLQPDASSSKEATISSIIPDENRSANILDIGGVAQTNSGTPNITRTLLDFNLSTLPQGTAIDSARLYLYGNPNTTIGSNISPNQLDIYRIVSNWQQNTVTWNIQPSIDLNTKSSLPSSSGGDYSSYIVDVTALVQNYVNDKNNSFGFMLKLFNESPYRRLIFASSKVVDTQLHPKLVIYYRPQN
;
A
#
# COMPACT_ATOMS: atom_id res chain seq x y z
N MET A 1 -1.70 105.40 -23.03
CA MET A 1 -2.57 104.62 -22.11
C MET A 1 -3.11 103.45 -22.92
N LYS A 2 -2.54 102.24 -22.80
CA LYS A 2 -3.07 101.11 -22.01
C LYS A 2 -4.56 100.85 -22.35
N ASN A 3 -4.94 99.74 -22.99
CA ASN A 3 -4.83 98.40 -22.44
C ASN A 3 -4.74 97.28 -23.49
N ASN A 4 -3.84 96.33 -23.19
CA ASN A 4 -3.87 94.94 -23.64
C ASN A 4 -5.08 94.21 -23.05
N PHE A 5 -5.70 93.31 -23.82
CA PHE A 5 -6.32 92.11 -23.28
C PHE A 5 -6.06 90.91 -24.19
N THR A 6 -5.53 89.89 -23.54
CA THR A 6 -5.09 88.57 -23.97
C THR A 6 -6.26 87.68 -24.37
N LEU A 7 -6.14 86.93 -25.48
CA LEU A 7 -6.89 85.68 -25.66
C LEU A 7 -5.90 84.52 -25.83
N LEU A 8 -6.11 83.53 -24.99
CA LEU A 8 -5.28 82.37 -24.70
C LEU A 8 -5.25 81.39 -25.90
N ALA A 9 -4.09 81.16 -26.50
CA ALA A 9 -3.90 80.05 -27.44
C ALA A 9 -3.73 78.74 -26.65
N LEU A 10 -4.74 77.88 -26.68
CA LEU A 10 -4.70 76.54 -26.11
C LEU A 10 -3.77 75.68 -26.99
N LEU A 11 -2.60 75.29 -26.47
CA LEU A 11 -1.73 74.30 -27.11
C LEU A 11 -2.48 72.94 -27.15
N LEU A 12 -2.87 72.49 -28.33
CA LEU A 12 -3.17 71.08 -28.59
C LEU A 12 -1.84 70.31 -28.64
N ILE A 13 -1.53 69.59 -27.57
CA ILE A 13 -0.49 68.56 -27.57
C ILE A 13 -1.05 67.37 -28.35
N PRO A 14 -0.45 66.93 -29.47
CA PRO A 14 -0.86 65.69 -30.09
C PRO A 14 -0.45 64.54 -29.17
N PHE A 15 -1.43 63.81 -28.65
CA PHE A 15 -1.22 62.47 -28.12
C PHE A 15 -0.67 61.61 -29.26
N PHE A 16 0.66 61.39 -29.26
CA PHE A 16 1.23 60.30 -30.04
C PHE A 16 0.79 59.00 -29.37
N CYS A 17 -0.33 58.45 -29.86
CA CYS A 17 -0.63 57.04 -29.65
C CYS A 17 0.42 56.25 -30.44
N PHE A 18 1.37 55.64 -29.75
CA PHE A 18 2.28 54.66 -30.35
C PHE A 18 1.45 53.44 -30.74
N ALA A 19 0.90 53.44 -31.95
CA ALA A 19 0.35 52.24 -32.55
C ALA A 19 1.52 51.26 -32.73
N GLN A 20 1.49 50.14 -32.01
CA GLN A 20 2.41 49.03 -32.22
C GLN A 20 2.27 48.56 -33.67
N ILE A 21 3.32 48.71 -34.48
CA ILE A 21 3.39 48.09 -35.79
C ILE A 21 3.80 46.64 -35.55
N PRO A 22 2.98 45.63 -35.88
CA PRO A 22 3.39 44.24 -35.79
C PRO A 22 4.65 44.04 -36.65
N TYR A 23 5.72 43.52 -36.05
CA TYR A 23 6.92 43.16 -36.80
C TYR A 23 6.63 41.89 -37.59
N THR A 24 6.23 42.06 -38.85
CA THR A 24 6.01 40.95 -39.77
C THR A 24 7.36 40.47 -40.29
N ILE A 25 7.75 39.26 -39.87
CA ILE A 25 8.89 38.59 -40.48
C ILE A 25 8.49 38.21 -41.92
N SER A 26 9.15 38.81 -42.92
CA SER A 26 8.86 38.52 -44.33
C SER A 26 9.23 37.08 -44.69
N PRO A 27 8.45 36.36 -45.52
CA PRO A 27 8.77 34.99 -45.91
C PRO A 27 10.16 34.91 -46.56
N LEU A 28 11.00 33.98 -46.10
CA LEU A 28 12.27 33.69 -46.77
C LEU A 28 12.05 32.77 -47.99
N PRO A 29 12.97 32.80 -48.97
CA PRO A 29 13.07 31.74 -49.98
C PRO A 29 13.18 30.35 -49.32
N ALA A 30 12.72 29.30 -50.01
CA ALA A 30 12.74 27.92 -49.49
C ALA A 30 14.14 27.53 -48.97
N GLY A 31 14.22 27.15 -47.69
CA GLY A 31 15.47 26.80 -47.00
C GLY A 31 16.16 27.96 -46.24
N GLY A 32 15.63 29.18 -46.29
CA GLY A 32 16.15 30.30 -45.50
C GLY A 32 15.90 30.13 -44.01
N THR A 33 16.92 30.40 -43.19
CA THR A 33 16.79 30.44 -41.72
C THR A 33 16.62 31.90 -41.28
N HIS A 34 15.58 32.19 -40.49
CA HIS A 34 15.48 33.47 -39.80
C HIS A 34 16.49 33.50 -38.65
N VAL A 35 17.60 34.18 -38.83
CA VAL A 35 18.61 34.38 -37.80
C VAL A 35 18.39 35.74 -37.15
N ALA A 36 17.86 35.75 -35.93
CA ALA A 36 17.88 36.95 -35.10
C ALA A 36 19.25 37.07 -34.42
N THR A 37 20.14 37.89 -35.00
CA THR A 37 21.50 38.13 -34.48
C THR A 37 21.54 39.15 -33.33
N LYS A 38 20.39 39.68 -32.93
CA LYS A 38 20.19 40.61 -31.81
C LYS A 38 19.02 40.11 -30.93
N LYS A 39 18.92 40.60 -29.69
CA LYS A 39 17.78 40.27 -28.82
C LYS A 39 16.47 40.65 -29.51
N ILE A 40 15.57 39.69 -29.69
CA ILE A 40 14.19 39.96 -30.10
C ILE A 40 13.49 40.54 -28.87
N SER A 41 13.17 41.83 -28.90
CA SER A 41 12.32 42.50 -27.92
C SER A 41 10.96 42.71 -28.57
N LEU A 42 9.91 42.13 -27.99
CA LEU A 42 8.55 42.54 -28.32
C LEU A 42 8.19 43.70 -27.37
N ASN A 43 8.29 44.91 -27.92
CA ASN A 43 7.79 46.18 -27.38
C ASN A 43 8.55 46.89 -26.23
N THR A 44 9.89 46.95 -26.25
CA THR A 44 10.63 48.07 -25.62
C THR A 44 12.08 48.17 -26.12
N ASP A 45 12.60 49.40 -26.21
CA ASP A 45 13.99 49.80 -26.55
C ASP A 45 14.98 49.68 -25.37
N LYS A 46 14.50 49.33 -24.17
CA LYS A 46 15.33 49.00 -23.00
C LYS A 46 15.10 47.55 -22.56
N ILE A 47 16.16 46.75 -22.63
CA ILE A 47 16.16 45.36 -22.17
C ILE A 47 16.26 45.35 -20.65
N LEU A 48 15.13 45.47 -19.96
CA LEU A 48 15.06 45.31 -18.51
C LEU A 48 14.24 44.09 -18.07
N ASN A 49 13.45 43.46 -18.92
CA ASN A 49 12.68 42.26 -18.56
C ASN A 49 12.70 41.19 -19.67
N LYS A 50 12.69 39.91 -19.24
CA LYS A 50 12.67 38.69 -20.06
C LYS A 50 11.37 38.62 -20.90
N ILE A 51 11.29 37.67 -21.83
CA ILE A 51 10.06 37.28 -22.56
C ILE A 51 8.87 37.31 -21.57
N TYR A 52 7.93 38.22 -21.80
CA TYR A 52 6.75 38.43 -20.97
C TYR A 52 5.53 38.03 -21.80
N ILE A 53 4.74 37.06 -21.32
CA ILE A 53 3.46 36.67 -21.90
C ILE A 53 2.43 36.92 -20.79
N GLU A 54 1.56 37.93 -20.95
CA GLU A 54 0.45 38.18 -20.01
C GLU A 54 -0.75 37.30 -20.39
N ASP A 55 -1.31 36.64 -19.38
CA ASP A 55 -2.61 35.94 -19.41
C ASP A 55 -3.75 36.96 -19.19
N ASN A 56 -4.90 36.76 -19.83
CA ASN A 56 -6.12 37.52 -19.56
C ASN A 56 -7.02 36.67 -18.65
N THR A 57 -7.19 37.10 -17.41
CA THR A 57 -8.11 36.47 -16.47
C THR A 57 -9.56 36.69 -16.92
N ILE A 58 -10.30 35.60 -17.15
CA ILE A 58 -11.60 35.26 -16.54
C ILE A 58 -12.13 34.00 -17.24
N GLY A 59 -12.66 33.07 -16.43
CA GLY A 59 -12.87 31.65 -16.78
C GLY A 59 -14.03 31.35 -17.73
N GLY A 60 -14.14 30.08 -18.11
CA GLY A 60 -15.33 29.62 -18.82
C GLY A 60 -15.32 28.21 -19.36
N ASP A 61 -14.27 27.77 -20.05
CA ASP A 61 -14.42 26.62 -20.97
C ASP A 61 -13.48 25.44 -20.67
N THR A 62 -14.08 24.26 -20.60
CA THR A 62 -13.48 22.92 -20.66
C THR A 62 -12.65 22.69 -21.93
N PRO A 63 -11.70 21.73 -21.90
CA PRO A 63 -10.48 21.80 -21.11
C PRO A 63 -9.66 23.01 -21.55
N ASP A 64 -9.18 23.77 -20.59
CA ASP A 64 -8.34 24.94 -20.77
C ASP A 64 -7.05 24.62 -21.56
N SER A 65 -7.13 24.66 -22.89
CA SER A 65 -6.01 24.44 -23.81
C SER A 65 -5.39 25.78 -24.21
N ARG A 66 -4.90 26.54 -23.22
CA ARG A 66 -4.06 27.72 -23.43
C ARG A 66 -2.71 27.29 -24.04
N ILE A 67 -2.54 27.53 -25.33
CA ILE A 67 -1.31 27.21 -26.07
C ILE A 67 -0.40 28.45 -26.05
N PHE A 68 0.74 28.36 -25.36
CA PHE A 68 1.72 29.44 -25.26
C PHE A 68 2.66 29.54 -26.48
N ALA A 69 2.91 28.42 -27.15
CA ALA A 69 3.65 28.34 -28.41
C ALA A 69 3.25 27.06 -29.15
N GLU A 70 2.78 27.18 -30.39
CA GLU A 70 2.53 26.03 -31.28
C GLU A 70 3.64 25.95 -32.32
N PHE A 71 4.32 24.81 -32.39
CA PHE A 71 5.25 24.50 -33.46
C PHE A 71 4.58 23.45 -34.35
N LYS A 72 4.33 23.78 -35.62
CA LYS A 72 3.69 22.87 -36.57
C LYS A 72 4.53 22.71 -37.84
N ASN A 73 4.83 21.47 -38.19
CA ASN A 73 5.37 21.11 -39.50
C ASN A 73 4.26 20.46 -40.32
N THR A 74 3.95 21.02 -41.49
CA THR A 74 2.91 20.49 -42.39
C THR A 74 3.40 19.32 -43.25
N ASN A 75 4.72 19.08 -43.29
CA ASN A 75 5.30 17.94 -43.97
C ASN A 75 5.23 16.70 -43.07
N THR A 76 4.52 15.66 -43.53
CA THR A 76 4.35 14.36 -42.82
C THR A 76 5.64 13.56 -42.69
N GLN A 77 6.67 13.91 -43.45
CA GLN A 77 8.04 13.36 -43.38
C GLN A 77 8.97 14.23 -42.54
N GLY A 78 8.49 15.35 -42.01
CA GLY A 78 9.26 16.31 -41.23
C GLY A 78 9.23 16.07 -39.72
N THR A 79 9.89 16.97 -39.00
CA THR A 79 9.90 17.03 -37.54
C THR A 79 9.47 18.41 -37.08
N VAL A 80 9.03 18.49 -35.82
CA VAL A 80 8.94 19.74 -35.10
C VAL A 80 9.66 19.56 -33.76
N SER A 81 10.57 20.48 -33.42
CA SER A 81 11.39 20.34 -32.22
C SER A 81 11.89 21.67 -31.68
N GLN A 82 12.02 21.76 -30.36
CA GLN A 82 12.75 22.80 -29.65
C GLN A 82 14.10 22.25 -29.17
N ARG A 83 15.17 23.01 -29.40
CA ARG A 83 16.53 22.64 -28.95
C ARG A 83 17.06 23.62 -27.94
N PHE A 84 17.68 23.09 -26.88
CA PHE A 84 18.35 23.85 -25.84
C PHE A 84 19.81 23.42 -25.79
N SER A 85 20.72 24.34 -26.08
CA SER A 85 22.15 24.06 -26.12
C SER A 85 22.97 25.16 -25.46
N LEU A 86 24.09 24.79 -24.84
CA LEU A 86 25.11 25.71 -24.35
C LEU A 86 26.36 25.77 -25.26
N ALA A 87 26.50 24.83 -26.22
CA ALA A 87 27.57 24.78 -27.22
C ALA A 87 27.14 23.94 -28.45
N ASP A 88 27.94 23.88 -29.52
CA ASP A 88 27.53 23.18 -30.75
C ASP A 88 27.47 21.64 -30.60
N ASP A 89 28.12 21.09 -29.56
CA ASP A 89 28.34 19.66 -29.49
C ASP A 89 27.23 18.88 -28.77
N GLY A 90 26.43 19.45 -27.88
CA GLY A 90 25.41 18.69 -27.13
C GLY A 90 24.19 19.50 -26.70
N TYR A 91 22.99 18.99 -26.97
CA TYR A 91 21.72 19.67 -26.73
C TYR A 91 20.60 18.76 -26.22
N LEU A 92 19.64 19.36 -25.51
CA LEU A 92 18.32 18.78 -25.24
C LEU A 92 17.39 19.09 -26.42
N GLU A 93 16.69 18.08 -26.93
CA GLU A 93 15.64 18.22 -27.94
C GLU A 93 14.31 17.71 -27.37
N ILE A 94 13.27 18.54 -27.48
CA ILE A 94 11.88 18.16 -27.20
C ILE A 94 11.12 18.30 -28.52
N GLY A 95 10.49 17.24 -29.00
CA GLY A 95 9.88 17.28 -30.34
C GLY A 95 9.00 16.10 -30.70
N TYR A 96 8.36 16.22 -31.86
CA TYR A 96 7.48 15.23 -32.47
C TYR A 96 7.94 14.90 -33.89
N PHE A 97 7.88 13.62 -34.24
CA PHE A 97 8.28 13.11 -35.55
C PHE A 97 7.05 12.69 -36.36
N GLY A 98 6.95 13.17 -37.61
CA GLY A 98 5.85 12.82 -38.51
C GLY A 98 5.77 11.31 -38.81
N SER A 99 4.60 10.87 -39.26
CA SER A 99 4.29 9.46 -39.52
C SER A 99 5.18 8.80 -40.57
N GLN A 100 5.78 9.60 -41.45
CA GLN A 100 6.68 9.15 -42.51
C GLN A 100 8.13 9.59 -42.27
N TYR A 101 8.46 10.10 -41.09
CA TYR A 101 9.83 10.45 -40.74
C TYR A 101 10.73 9.22 -40.83
N GLY A 102 11.81 9.33 -41.60
CA GLY A 102 12.80 8.26 -41.78
C GLY A 102 12.30 7.07 -42.61
N GLN A 103 11.39 7.24 -43.57
CA GLN A 103 11.04 6.19 -44.56
C GLN A 103 12.07 6.16 -45.70
N GLY A 104 12.90 5.11 -45.75
CA GLY A 104 13.86 4.81 -46.83
C GLY A 104 15.07 4.05 -46.31
N THR A 105 15.60 3.05 -47.03
CA THR A 105 16.75 2.25 -46.55
C THR A 105 18.06 3.07 -46.50
N PRO A 106 18.84 3.06 -45.41
CA PRO A 106 18.62 2.35 -44.14
C PRO A 106 18.09 3.30 -43.04
N LEU A 107 16.78 3.50 -43.00
CA LEU A 107 16.03 4.11 -41.90
C LEU A 107 14.64 3.43 -41.90
N GLN A 108 14.42 2.60 -40.89
CA GLN A 108 13.08 2.22 -40.42
C GLN A 108 13.03 2.75 -38.99
N THR A 109 12.71 4.04 -38.81
CA THR A 109 12.99 4.71 -37.54
C THR A 109 11.88 4.55 -36.50
N MET A 110 12.29 3.98 -35.36
CA MET A 110 11.61 3.79 -34.07
C MET A 110 10.85 4.98 -33.44
N TYR A 111 10.79 6.15 -34.10
CA TYR A 111 10.25 7.39 -33.51
C TYR A 111 9.03 7.97 -34.25
N ALA A 112 8.64 7.40 -35.40
CA ALA A 112 7.48 7.90 -36.15
C ALA A 112 6.21 7.90 -35.28
N ASN A 113 5.50 9.04 -35.24
CA ASN A 113 4.32 9.27 -34.41
C ASN A 113 4.54 9.26 -32.88
N PHE A 114 5.77 9.44 -32.41
CA PHE A 114 6.05 9.59 -30.97
C PHE A 114 6.57 11.00 -30.65
N SER A 115 6.09 11.55 -29.54
CA SER A 115 6.73 12.67 -28.87
C SER A 115 7.99 12.20 -28.15
N THR A 116 9.01 13.04 -28.08
CA THR A 116 10.32 12.70 -27.52
C THR A 116 10.84 13.80 -26.61
N ILE A 117 11.61 13.38 -25.60
CA ILE A 117 12.49 14.22 -24.80
C ILE A 117 13.84 13.50 -24.82
N GLN A 118 14.85 14.09 -25.45
CA GLN A 118 16.10 13.40 -25.74
C GLN A 118 17.32 14.29 -25.64
N ALA A 119 18.42 13.75 -25.12
CA ALA A 119 19.75 14.36 -25.19
C ALA A 119 20.46 13.86 -26.45
N ARG A 120 20.97 14.79 -27.28
CA ARG A 120 21.62 14.48 -28.58
C ARG A 120 22.96 15.18 -28.73
N GLY A 121 23.73 14.77 -29.76
CA GLY A 121 25.12 15.19 -29.95
C GLY A 121 26.05 14.53 -28.92
N GLY A 122 27.23 15.10 -28.70
CA GLY A 122 28.17 14.79 -27.62
C GLY A 122 27.67 15.13 -26.20
N SER A 123 26.35 15.11 -25.96
CA SER A 123 25.75 15.22 -24.64
C SER A 123 26.14 14.03 -23.75
N LYS A 124 26.31 14.25 -22.44
CA LYS A 124 26.64 13.17 -21.48
C LYS A 124 25.42 12.36 -20.99
N GLY A 125 24.19 12.77 -21.29
CA GLY A 125 22.96 12.06 -20.94
C GLY A 125 21.76 12.98 -20.64
N LEU A 126 20.66 12.38 -20.18
CA LEU A 126 19.45 13.07 -19.71
C LEU A 126 19.26 12.78 -18.22
N ILE A 127 18.99 13.81 -17.42
CA ILE A 127 18.63 13.67 -16.00
C ILE A 127 17.16 14.00 -15.84
N LEU A 128 16.37 13.05 -15.34
CA LEU A 128 15.03 13.27 -14.83
C LEU A 128 15.12 13.25 -13.30
N ARG A 129 14.77 14.37 -12.65
CA ARG A 129 14.86 14.53 -11.20
C ARG A 129 13.57 15.15 -10.70
N ALA A 130 13.02 14.56 -9.65
CA ALA A 130 11.93 15.13 -8.87
C ALA A 130 12.48 15.51 -7.48
N ASP A 131 12.40 16.78 -7.12
CA ASP A 131 12.68 17.25 -5.77
C ASP A 131 11.62 18.25 -5.30
N SER A 132 11.46 18.32 -3.98
CA SER A 132 10.61 19.31 -3.31
C SER A 132 11.49 20.16 -2.40
N PRO A 133 12.21 21.16 -2.94
CA PRO A 133 13.18 21.93 -2.17
C PRO A 133 12.53 22.89 -1.16
N PHE A 134 11.22 23.09 -1.22
CA PHE A 134 10.47 24.07 -0.42
C PHE A 134 9.34 23.39 0.38
N GLY A 135 9.72 22.56 1.35
CA GLY A 135 8.79 21.96 2.32
C GLY A 135 9.43 20.84 3.13
N ASN A 136 8.88 20.51 4.30
CA ASN A 136 9.26 19.32 5.08
C ASN A 136 8.74 18.00 4.43
N SER A 137 8.51 18.03 3.12
CA SER A 137 7.95 16.94 2.32
C SER A 137 9.12 16.19 1.68
N THR A 138 9.18 14.88 1.93
CA THR A 138 10.17 13.96 1.37
C THR A 138 9.73 13.42 -0.01
N ASP A 139 8.77 14.07 -0.66
CA ASP A 139 7.94 13.47 -1.73
C ASP A 139 8.53 13.58 -3.14
N GLY A 140 9.85 13.45 -3.28
CA GLY A 140 10.52 13.38 -4.59
C GLY A 140 10.24 12.05 -5.29
N VAL A 141 9.09 11.93 -5.96
CA VAL A 141 8.68 10.70 -6.69
C VAL A 141 8.68 10.96 -8.19
N ILE A 142 9.31 10.07 -8.95
CA ILE A 142 9.18 10.04 -10.42
C ILE A 142 8.13 8.99 -10.77
N LYS A 143 7.07 9.40 -11.48
CA LYS A 143 5.96 8.53 -11.89
C LYS A 143 5.85 8.42 -13.40
N PHE A 144 5.51 7.23 -13.88
CA PHE A 144 5.17 6.94 -15.27
C PHE A 144 3.72 6.50 -15.36
N MET A 145 2.93 7.28 -16.08
CA MET A 145 1.47 7.17 -16.11
C MET A 145 0.98 6.89 -17.53
N ASN A 146 -0.14 6.20 -17.67
CA ASN A 146 -0.86 6.09 -18.95
C ASN A 146 -2.37 6.16 -18.76
N GLY A 147 -3.10 6.27 -19.87
CA GLY A 147 -4.56 6.47 -19.87
C GLY A 147 -4.93 7.95 -19.95
N TYR A 148 -6.23 8.22 -19.94
CA TYR A 148 -6.78 9.57 -20.12
C TYR A 148 -8.03 9.71 -19.25
N SER A 149 -8.19 10.86 -18.59
CA SER A 149 -9.41 11.18 -17.83
C SER A 149 -10.56 11.51 -18.80
N PRO A 150 -11.77 10.91 -18.68
CA PRO A 150 -12.27 10.18 -17.51
C PRO A 150 -12.12 8.65 -17.56
N TYR A 151 -11.50 8.08 -18.60
CA TYR A 151 -11.38 6.63 -18.83
C TYR A 151 -10.35 5.90 -17.95
N GLY A 152 -9.81 6.59 -16.94
CA GLY A 152 -8.84 6.06 -15.98
C GLY A 152 -7.40 6.41 -16.35
N VAL A 153 -6.73 7.09 -15.44
CA VAL A 153 -5.28 7.31 -15.45
C VAL A 153 -4.66 6.29 -14.50
N ASN A 154 -3.67 5.55 -14.97
CA ASN A 154 -3.05 4.48 -14.21
C ASN A 154 -1.56 4.71 -14.04
N GLU A 155 -1.08 4.46 -12.83
CA GLU A 155 0.34 4.41 -12.55
C GLU A 155 0.93 3.07 -12.97
N ARG A 156 1.95 3.13 -13.83
CA ARG A 156 2.62 1.92 -14.35
C ARG A 156 3.95 1.67 -13.68
N MET A 157 4.68 2.74 -13.38
CA MET A 157 5.96 2.65 -12.70
C MET A 157 6.20 3.89 -11.84
N ARG A 158 6.90 3.70 -10.72
CA ARG A 158 7.47 4.79 -9.93
C ARG A 158 8.87 4.51 -9.43
N ILE A 159 9.55 5.59 -9.08
CA ILE A 159 10.78 5.60 -8.30
C ILE A 159 10.53 6.50 -7.08
N GLU A 160 10.54 5.89 -5.90
CA GLU A 160 10.41 6.57 -4.61
C GLU A 160 11.71 7.27 -4.20
N GLN A 161 11.61 8.24 -3.30
CA GLN A 161 12.77 8.97 -2.79
C GLN A 161 13.81 8.04 -2.11
N ASN A 162 13.35 6.95 -1.47
CA ASN A 162 14.22 5.94 -0.85
C ASN A 162 14.89 5.00 -1.89
N GLY A 163 14.66 5.24 -3.19
CA GLY A 163 15.20 4.48 -4.31
C GLY A 163 14.48 3.16 -4.58
N ASN A 164 13.31 2.91 -3.96
CA ASN A 164 12.48 1.77 -4.31
C ASN A 164 11.78 2.01 -5.64
N VAL A 165 11.80 1.00 -6.51
CA VAL A 165 11.13 1.02 -7.80
C VAL A 165 9.88 0.15 -7.72
N GLY A 166 8.72 0.74 -8.02
CA GLY A 166 7.45 0.04 -8.14
C GLY A 166 7.08 -0.13 -9.61
N ILE A 167 6.67 -1.33 -10.02
CA ILE A 167 6.01 -1.58 -11.32
C ILE A 167 4.62 -2.14 -11.02
N ALA A 168 3.58 -1.47 -11.53
CA ALA A 168 2.17 -1.77 -11.24
C ALA A 168 1.86 -1.85 -9.71
N THR A 169 2.58 -1.06 -8.92
CA THR A 169 2.34 -0.86 -7.48
C THR A 169 2.68 0.57 -7.10
N GLU A 170 1.87 1.13 -6.20
CA GLU A 170 2.08 2.49 -5.67
C GLU A 170 2.81 2.48 -4.33
N THR A 171 3.11 1.31 -3.74
CA THR A 171 3.71 1.20 -2.40
C THR A 171 4.83 0.15 -2.37
N PRO A 172 5.92 0.35 -3.13
CA PRO A 172 6.98 -0.65 -3.25
C PRO A 172 7.69 -0.91 -1.92
N GLN A 173 7.62 -2.15 -1.44
CA GLN A 173 8.18 -2.60 -0.15
C GLN A 173 9.61 -3.16 -0.26
N ALA A 174 10.19 -3.15 -1.46
CA ALA A 174 11.54 -3.61 -1.76
C ALA A 174 12.16 -2.71 -2.82
N LYS A 175 13.47 -2.83 -3.04
CA LYS A 175 14.19 -2.04 -4.05
C LYS A 175 13.60 -2.17 -5.45
N LEU A 176 13.08 -3.34 -5.79
CA LEU A 176 12.20 -3.56 -6.93
C LEU A 176 10.98 -4.35 -6.46
N ASN A 177 9.79 -3.79 -6.63
CA ASN A 177 8.53 -4.44 -6.32
C ASN A 177 7.64 -4.44 -7.57
N VAL A 178 7.33 -5.62 -8.11
CA VAL A 178 6.39 -5.79 -9.21
C VAL A 178 5.05 -6.26 -8.65
N GLY A 179 4.02 -5.44 -8.75
CA GLY A 179 2.67 -5.73 -8.26
C GLY A 179 1.78 -6.26 -9.38
N GLY A 180 1.23 -7.46 -9.20
CA GLY A 180 0.36 -8.09 -10.19
C GLY A 180 1.09 -8.52 -11.46
N GLY A 181 0.91 -9.79 -11.86
CA GLY A 181 1.56 -10.35 -13.05
C GLY A 181 2.88 -11.05 -12.79
N ASN A 182 3.62 -11.33 -13.87
CA ASN A 182 4.83 -12.16 -13.88
C ASN A 182 6.06 -11.33 -14.28
N VAL A 183 7.23 -11.78 -13.86
CA VAL A 183 8.52 -11.32 -14.41
C VAL A 183 9.01 -12.38 -15.40
N GLN A 184 9.08 -12.03 -16.68
CA GLN A 184 9.58 -12.90 -17.75
C GLN A 184 10.98 -12.45 -18.17
N LEU A 185 11.90 -13.41 -18.34
CA LEU A 185 13.26 -13.20 -18.85
C LEU A 185 13.42 -14.03 -20.13
N ASP A 186 13.41 -13.38 -21.31
CA ASP A 186 13.50 -14.10 -22.59
C ASP A 186 14.92 -14.56 -22.93
N ASN A 187 15.94 -13.81 -22.49
CA ASN A 187 17.35 -14.12 -22.68
C ASN A 187 18.20 -13.47 -21.58
N GLY A 188 18.17 -14.02 -20.36
CA GLY A 188 18.97 -13.50 -19.25
C GLY A 188 18.99 -14.42 -18.03
N ASP A 189 20.06 -14.31 -17.25
CA ASP A 189 20.26 -15.05 -16.00
C ASP A 189 19.89 -14.21 -14.77
N VAL A 190 19.49 -14.88 -13.68
CA VAL A 190 19.37 -14.28 -12.35
C VAL A 190 20.61 -14.61 -11.53
N TYR A 191 21.52 -13.65 -11.38
CA TYR A 191 22.75 -13.82 -10.61
C TYR A 191 22.61 -13.32 -9.17
N VAL A 192 22.71 -14.23 -8.19
CA VAL A 192 22.70 -13.90 -6.75
C VAL A 192 24.14 -13.95 -6.23
N LYS A 193 24.73 -12.78 -5.97
CA LYS A 193 26.15 -12.64 -5.61
C LYS A 193 26.48 -13.10 -4.18
N ASP A 194 25.62 -12.78 -3.23
CA ASP A 194 25.80 -13.14 -1.82
C ASP A 194 25.28 -14.57 -1.62
N PHE A 195 26.19 -15.51 -1.34
CA PHE A 195 25.87 -16.93 -1.17
C PHE A 195 24.95 -17.21 0.03
N THR A 196 24.78 -16.25 0.94
CA THR A 196 23.80 -16.36 2.05
C THR A 196 22.38 -15.99 1.64
N LYS A 197 22.21 -15.44 0.42
CA LYS A 197 20.94 -15.06 -0.19
C LYS A 197 20.55 -16.07 -1.27
N GLY A 198 19.29 -15.98 -1.69
CA GLY A 198 18.73 -16.88 -2.69
C GLY A 198 17.33 -16.44 -3.08
N ILE A 199 16.57 -17.35 -3.67
CA ILE A 199 15.18 -17.11 -4.06
C ILE A 199 14.29 -17.39 -2.85
N ILE A 200 13.44 -16.44 -2.48
CA ILE A 200 12.48 -16.63 -1.40
C ILE A 200 11.12 -16.94 -2.00
N LEU A 201 10.58 -18.13 -1.70
CA LEU A 201 9.29 -18.61 -2.18
C LEU A 201 8.32 -18.77 -1.02
N LYS A 202 7.16 -18.11 -1.08
CA LYS A 202 6.08 -18.29 -0.11
C LYS A 202 5.22 -19.48 -0.52
N SER A 203 5.06 -20.45 0.37
CA SER A 203 4.25 -21.64 0.16
C SER A 203 2.79 -21.41 0.60
N PRO A 204 1.81 -22.23 0.14
CA PRO A 204 0.38 -22.03 0.43
C PRO A 204 0.00 -22.06 1.93
N ASN A 205 0.83 -22.65 2.78
CA ASN A 205 0.65 -22.65 4.23
C ASN A 205 1.23 -21.38 4.91
N ASN A 206 1.57 -20.35 4.13
CA ASN A 206 2.19 -19.09 4.54
C ASN A 206 3.64 -19.17 5.06
N VAL A 207 4.33 -20.30 4.90
CA VAL A 207 5.77 -20.40 5.20
C VAL A 207 6.59 -19.90 4.02
N CYS A 208 7.59 -19.05 4.26
CA CYS A 208 8.58 -18.67 3.26
C CYS A 208 9.80 -19.58 3.31
N TRP A 209 10.30 -19.95 2.14
CA TRP A 209 11.45 -20.81 1.96
C TRP A 209 12.52 -20.06 1.19
N ARG A 210 13.72 -19.96 1.74
CA ARG A 210 14.90 -19.54 0.98
C ARG A 210 15.45 -20.76 0.26
N VAL A 211 15.59 -20.63 -1.06
CA VAL A 211 16.23 -21.59 -1.94
C VAL A 211 17.63 -21.07 -2.28
N THR A 212 18.66 -21.80 -1.86
CA THR A 212 20.07 -21.53 -2.18
C THR A 212 20.67 -22.73 -2.93
N ILE A 213 21.91 -22.60 -3.40
CA ILE A 213 22.70 -23.67 -4.00
C ILE A 213 23.84 -24.04 -3.05
N ASP A 214 24.07 -25.32 -2.80
CA ASP A 214 25.25 -25.80 -2.06
C ASP A 214 26.49 -25.96 -2.96
N ASN A 215 27.62 -26.39 -2.39
CA ASN A 215 28.87 -26.54 -3.14
C ASN A 215 28.81 -27.66 -4.21
N ASP A 216 27.83 -28.55 -4.13
CA ASP A 216 27.62 -29.64 -5.08
C ASP A 216 26.59 -29.27 -6.17
N GLY A 217 26.02 -28.06 -6.09
CA GLY A 217 25.01 -27.59 -7.05
C GLY A 217 23.57 -27.93 -6.68
N ASN A 218 23.30 -28.50 -5.51
CA ASN A 218 21.95 -28.89 -5.12
C ASN A 218 21.16 -27.70 -4.54
N PHE A 219 19.85 -27.71 -4.78
CA PHE A 219 18.95 -26.77 -4.13
C PHE A 219 18.76 -27.09 -2.65
N VAL A 220 19.16 -26.17 -1.79
CA VAL A 220 18.90 -26.21 -0.34
C VAL A 220 17.71 -25.32 -0.02
N LYS A 221 16.73 -25.86 0.72
CA LYS A 221 15.48 -25.18 1.08
C LYS A 221 15.43 -24.97 2.59
N THR A 222 15.47 -23.72 3.02
CA THR A 222 15.43 -23.36 4.44
C THR A 222 14.19 -22.54 4.74
N ALA A 223 13.36 -22.99 5.69
CA ALA A 223 12.24 -22.21 6.16
C ALA A 223 12.74 -20.94 6.87
N ILE A 224 12.17 -19.79 6.51
CA ILE A 224 12.51 -18.48 7.06
C ILE A 224 11.24 -17.67 7.33
N LEU A 225 11.39 -16.61 8.12
CA LEU A 225 10.37 -15.57 8.18
C LEU A 225 10.26 -14.90 6.80
N CYS A 226 9.03 -14.67 6.33
CA CYS A 226 8.82 -13.95 5.09
C CYS A 226 9.44 -12.54 5.16
N PRO A 227 10.09 -12.06 4.08
CA PRO A 227 10.59 -10.69 4.03
C PRO A 227 9.47 -9.68 4.30
N ASN A 228 9.80 -8.61 5.01
CA ASN A 228 8.85 -7.55 5.39
C ASN A 228 7.64 -8.06 6.20
N THR A 229 7.77 -9.19 6.91
CA THR A 229 6.79 -9.72 7.86
C THR A 229 7.35 -9.62 9.28
N GLY A 230 6.57 -9.08 10.22
CA GLY A 230 6.80 -9.15 11.66
C GLY A 230 6.10 -10.38 12.27
N ILE A 231 6.58 -10.81 13.44
CA ILE A 231 5.98 -11.90 14.23
C ILE A 231 5.65 -11.40 15.64
N LEU A 232 4.44 -11.67 16.09
CA LEU A 232 3.99 -11.45 17.47
C LEU A 232 3.56 -12.79 18.08
N THR A 233 4.23 -13.20 19.14
CA THR A 233 3.88 -14.42 19.90
C THR A 233 3.39 -14.01 21.29
N LEU A 234 2.19 -14.45 21.64
CA LEU A 234 1.53 -14.16 22.91
C LEU A 234 1.19 -15.47 23.59
N GLN A 235 1.73 -15.69 24.79
CA GLN A 235 1.43 -16.84 25.63
C GLN A 235 1.34 -16.34 27.08
N PRO A 236 0.21 -15.69 27.47
CA PRO A 236 0.05 -15.10 28.78
C PRO A 236 0.08 -16.16 29.89
N ASP A 237 0.70 -15.82 31.00
CA ASP A 237 0.67 -16.61 32.24
C ASP A 237 -0.57 -16.28 33.09
N ALA A 238 -0.68 -16.91 34.27
CA ALA A 238 -1.78 -16.67 35.19
C ALA A 238 -1.95 -15.20 35.63
N SER A 239 -0.89 -14.39 35.58
CA SER A 239 -0.89 -13.00 36.05
C SER A 239 -1.23 -12.00 34.94
N SER A 240 -0.92 -12.35 33.69
CA SER A 240 -1.08 -11.50 32.51
C SER A 240 -2.24 -11.94 31.61
N SER A 241 -2.83 -13.11 31.86
CA SER A 241 -3.99 -13.60 31.13
C SER A 241 -5.26 -12.87 31.49
N LYS A 242 -6.12 -12.70 30.49
CA LYS A 242 -7.49 -12.27 30.66
C LYS A 242 -8.42 -13.37 30.14
N GLU A 243 -8.83 -14.24 31.07
CA GLU A 243 -9.64 -15.43 30.78
C GLU A 243 -10.75 -15.63 31.82
N ALA A 244 -11.93 -16.07 31.38
CA ALA A 244 -13.07 -16.39 32.22
C ALA A 244 -13.87 -17.56 31.66
N THR A 245 -14.47 -18.36 32.54
CA THR A 245 -15.45 -19.39 32.18
C THR A 245 -16.79 -19.00 32.79
N ILE A 246 -17.83 -18.94 31.97
CA ILE A 246 -19.20 -18.63 32.38
C ILE A 246 -20.04 -19.90 32.34
N SER A 247 -21.04 -20.02 33.22
CA SER A 247 -21.81 -21.25 33.41
C SER A 247 -23.30 -20.98 33.55
N SER A 248 -24.13 -21.71 32.80
CA SER A 248 -25.58 -21.48 32.78
C SER A 248 -26.31 -21.91 34.06
N ILE A 249 -25.75 -22.85 34.82
CA ILE A 249 -26.38 -23.34 36.06
C ILE A 249 -26.15 -22.43 37.26
N ILE A 250 -25.11 -21.58 37.21
CA ILE A 250 -24.81 -20.55 38.20
C ILE A 250 -24.62 -19.21 37.48
N PRO A 251 -25.71 -18.65 36.93
CA PRO A 251 -25.61 -17.66 35.89
C PRO A 251 -25.14 -16.28 36.38
N ASP A 252 -25.16 -16.05 37.69
CA ASP A 252 -24.74 -14.81 38.35
C ASP A 252 -23.39 -14.93 39.07
N GLU A 253 -22.72 -16.08 39.00
CA GLU A 253 -21.42 -16.30 39.64
C GLU A 253 -20.26 -16.08 38.65
N ASN A 254 -19.25 -15.30 39.07
CA ASN A 254 -17.99 -15.19 38.35
C ASN A 254 -17.07 -16.37 38.73
N ARG A 255 -16.54 -17.08 37.72
CA ARG A 255 -15.67 -18.26 37.96
C ARG A 255 -14.21 -18.04 37.56
N SER A 256 -13.74 -16.82 37.38
CA SER A 256 -12.46 -16.55 36.71
C SER A 256 -11.20 -16.89 37.52
N ALA A 257 -11.31 -16.93 38.85
CA ALA A 257 -10.14 -16.95 39.75
C ALA A 257 -9.33 -18.27 39.74
N ASN A 258 -9.95 -19.43 39.48
CA ASN A 258 -9.30 -20.76 39.65
C ASN A 258 -9.65 -21.75 38.52
N ILE A 259 -9.66 -21.26 37.29
CA ILE A 259 -9.97 -22.08 36.12
C ILE A 259 -8.69 -22.81 35.70
N LEU A 260 -8.68 -24.14 35.74
CA LEU A 260 -7.60 -24.97 35.15
C LEU A 260 -7.98 -25.48 33.75
N ASP A 261 -9.27 -25.48 33.44
CA ASP A 261 -9.85 -26.00 32.21
C ASP A 261 -10.61 -24.90 31.47
N ILE A 262 -10.22 -24.62 30.23
CA ILE A 262 -10.94 -23.73 29.31
C ILE A 262 -11.52 -24.52 28.14
N GLY A 263 -12.37 -23.89 27.35
CA GLY A 263 -13.06 -24.48 26.20
C GLY A 263 -14.57 -24.36 26.30
N GLY A 264 -15.28 -25.37 25.82
CA GLY A 264 -16.75 -25.43 25.84
C GLY A 264 -17.24 -26.77 26.36
N VAL A 265 -18.21 -26.74 27.29
CA VAL A 265 -18.79 -27.93 27.91
C VAL A 265 -20.31 -27.82 27.92
N ALA A 266 -20.99 -28.91 27.60
CA ALA A 266 -22.41 -29.10 27.81
C ALA A 266 -22.59 -30.40 28.61
N GLN A 267 -23.22 -30.33 29.78
CA GLN A 267 -23.38 -31.47 30.67
C GLN A 267 -24.65 -31.36 31.51
N THR A 268 -24.85 -32.31 32.43
CA THR A 268 -25.87 -32.24 33.47
C THR A 268 -25.21 -32.25 34.84
N ASN A 269 -25.61 -31.35 35.73
CA ASN A 269 -25.24 -31.36 37.14
C ASN A 269 -26.49 -31.77 37.95
N SER A 270 -26.47 -32.98 38.51
CA SER A 270 -27.61 -33.55 39.26
C SER A 270 -28.94 -33.52 38.47
N GLY A 271 -28.88 -33.77 37.16
CA GLY A 271 -30.05 -33.75 36.26
C GLY A 271 -30.34 -32.40 35.61
N THR A 272 -29.75 -31.31 36.08
CA THR A 272 -29.95 -29.96 35.50
C THR A 272 -28.93 -29.68 34.39
N PRO A 273 -29.35 -29.30 33.17
CA PRO A 273 -28.42 -28.91 32.11
C PRO A 273 -27.51 -27.75 32.51
N ASN A 274 -26.23 -27.87 32.20
CA ASN A 274 -25.22 -26.86 32.43
C ASN A 274 -24.34 -26.71 31.20
N ILE A 275 -24.26 -25.49 30.69
CA ILE A 275 -23.42 -25.10 29.57
C ILE A 275 -22.34 -24.17 30.10
N THR A 276 -21.10 -24.42 29.72
CA THR A 276 -19.99 -23.49 29.96
C THR A 276 -19.35 -23.03 28.66
N ARG A 277 -18.90 -21.77 28.67
CA ARG A 277 -18.16 -21.13 27.58
C ARG A 277 -16.96 -20.41 28.16
N THR A 278 -15.92 -20.28 27.35
CA THR A 278 -14.72 -19.54 27.74
C THR A 278 -14.64 -18.21 27.00
N LEU A 279 -14.26 -17.17 27.72
CA LEU A 279 -13.81 -15.88 27.20
C LEU A 279 -12.29 -15.80 27.39
N LEU A 280 -11.56 -15.44 26.34
CA LEU A 280 -10.10 -15.35 26.35
C LEU A 280 -9.67 -14.11 25.57
N ASP A 281 -8.80 -13.29 26.12
CA ASP A 281 -8.28 -12.09 25.46
C ASP A 281 -6.75 -12.09 25.43
N PHE A 282 -6.20 -11.66 24.29
CA PHE A 282 -4.76 -11.54 24.06
C PHE A 282 -4.44 -10.08 23.81
N ASN A 283 -3.43 -9.54 24.49
CA ASN A 283 -3.05 -8.14 24.34
C ASN A 283 -2.43 -7.86 22.96
N LEU A 284 -3.24 -7.39 22.02
CA LEU A 284 -2.82 -7.00 20.67
C LEU A 284 -2.43 -5.52 20.56
N SER A 285 -2.19 -4.82 21.68
CA SER A 285 -1.96 -3.37 21.69
C SER A 285 -0.77 -2.93 20.83
N THR A 286 0.26 -3.78 20.72
CA THR A 286 1.50 -3.54 19.96
C THR A 286 1.31 -3.49 18.44
N LEU A 287 0.21 -4.04 17.90
CA LEU A 287 -0.11 -3.96 16.47
C LEU A 287 -0.89 -2.67 16.18
N PRO A 288 -0.42 -1.76 15.30
CA PRO A 288 -1.20 -0.62 14.86
C PRO A 288 -2.58 -1.03 14.31
N GLN A 289 -3.60 -0.19 14.48
CA GLN A 289 -4.92 -0.46 13.90
C GLN A 289 -4.82 -0.59 12.37
N GLY A 290 -5.51 -1.58 11.80
CA GLY A 290 -5.45 -1.87 10.36
C GLY A 290 -4.15 -2.52 9.88
N THR A 291 -3.28 -2.98 10.79
CA THR A 291 -2.13 -3.81 10.40
C THR A 291 -2.60 -5.03 9.60
N ALA A 292 -1.98 -5.28 8.45
CA ALA A 292 -2.31 -6.42 7.61
C ALA A 292 -1.75 -7.71 8.22
N ILE A 293 -2.62 -8.67 8.49
CA ILE A 293 -2.29 -9.97 9.07
C ILE A 293 -2.12 -10.99 7.96
N ASP A 294 -0.93 -11.57 7.85
CA ASP A 294 -0.64 -12.61 6.86
C ASP A 294 -1.14 -13.98 7.33
N SER A 295 -0.98 -14.29 8.62
CA SER A 295 -1.58 -15.47 9.26
C SER A 295 -1.63 -15.34 10.77
N ALA A 296 -2.60 -16.00 11.42
CA ALA A 296 -2.66 -16.14 12.86
C ALA A 296 -3.08 -17.54 13.29
N ARG A 297 -2.34 -18.12 14.24
CA ARG A 297 -2.54 -19.48 14.76
C ARG A 297 -2.75 -19.44 16.27
N LEU A 298 -3.89 -19.96 16.71
CA LEU A 298 -4.19 -20.17 18.13
C LEU A 298 -3.90 -21.64 18.48
N TYR A 299 -2.98 -21.84 19.41
CA TYR A 299 -2.60 -23.13 19.96
C TYR A 299 -3.38 -23.35 21.26
N LEU A 300 -4.15 -24.45 21.28
CA LEU A 300 -4.93 -24.88 22.44
C LEU A 300 -4.49 -26.30 22.79
N TYR A 301 -3.98 -26.50 24.00
CA TYR A 301 -3.41 -27.76 24.44
C TYR A 301 -4.38 -28.49 25.35
N GLY A 302 -4.62 -29.79 25.13
CA GLY A 302 -5.48 -30.57 26.03
C GLY A 302 -4.89 -30.59 27.46
N ASN A 303 -5.75 -30.49 28.48
CA ASN A 303 -5.31 -30.55 29.88
C ASN A 303 -5.34 -32.00 30.40
N PRO A 304 -4.20 -32.71 30.52
CA PRO A 304 -4.18 -34.12 30.94
C PRO A 304 -4.73 -34.36 32.36
N ASN A 305 -4.88 -33.31 33.17
CA ASN A 305 -5.35 -33.38 34.55
C ASN A 305 -6.82 -32.95 34.71
N THR A 306 -7.61 -32.83 33.63
CA THR A 306 -9.03 -32.46 33.79
C THR A 306 -9.77 -33.49 34.63
N THR A 307 -10.74 -33.02 35.41
CA THR A 307 -11.66 -33.85 36.19
C THR A 307 -13.05 -33.91 35.55
N ILE A 308 -13.21 -33.26 34.40
CA ILE A 308 -14.48 -33.06 33.71
C ILE A 308 -14.78 -34.35 32.91
N GLY A 309 -15.73 -35.19 33.38
CA GLY A 309 -16.04 -36.56 32.89
C GLY A 309 -16.48 -36.80 31.41
N SER A 310 -17.44 -37.71 31.17
CA SER A 310 -17.67 -38.34 29.84
C SER A 310 -18.01 -37.39 28.67
N ASN A 311 -17.35 -37.61 27.53
CA ASN A 311 -17.54 -36.88 26.27
C ASN A 311 -18.21 -37.72 25.19
N ILE A 312 -19.11 -37.11 24.43
CA ILE A 312 -19.86 -37.70 23.32
C ILE A 312 -19.62 -36.83 22.08
N SER A 313 -19.29 -37.47 20.97
CA SER A 313 -19.20 -36.80 19.66
C SER A 313 -20.58 -36.57 19.03
N PRO A 314 -20.78 -35.52 18.20
CA PRO A 314 -19.79 -34.50 17.84
C PRO A 314 -19.65 -33.42 18.92
N ASN A 315 -18.41 -33.05 19.24
CA ASN A 315 -18.02 -32.02 20.23
C ASN A 315 -17.26 -30.85 19.57
N GLN A 316 -17.56 -30.57 18.29
CA GLN A 316 -17.01 -29.44 17.55
C GLN A 316 -17.14 -28.13 18.35
N LEU A 317 -16.09 -27.31 18.32
CA LEU A 317 -16.02 -26.03 19.01
C LEU A 317 -15.81 -24.90 18.00
N ASP A 318 -16.52 -23.80 18.18
CA ASP A 318 -16.36 -22.58 17.40
C ASP A 318 -15.73 -21.48 18.25
N ILE A 319 -14.92 -20.65 17.60
CA ILE A 319 -14.29 -19.46 18.16
C ILE A 319 -14.87 -18.24 17.46
N TYR A 320 -15.38 -17.29 18.25
CA TYR A 320 -15.93 -16.02 17.77
C TYR A 320 -15.14 -14.85 18.36
N ARG A 321 -15.08 -13.74 17.63
CA ARG A 321 -14.55 -12.48 18.16
C ARG A 321 -15.58 -11.82 19.08
N ILE A 322 -15.15 -11.37 20.26
CA ILE A 322 -15.98 -10.64 21.22
C ILE A 322 -16.01 -9.16 20.84
N VAL A 323 -17.21 -8.57 20.77
CA VAL A 323 -17.42 -7.19 20.28
C VAL A 323 -17.99 -6.21 21.31
N SER A 324 -18.28 -6.67 22.52
CA SER A 324 -18.59 -5.80 23.66
C SER A 324 -17.59 -5.99 24.80
N ASN A 325 -17.30 -4.91 25.52
CA ASN A 325 -16.37 -4.94 26.64
C ASN A 325 -16.83 -5.93 27.73
N TRP A 326 -15.86 -6.57 28.39
CA TRP A 326 -16.07 -7.42 29.55
C TRP A 326 -14.88 -7.34 30.49
N GLN A 327 -15.14 -7.54 31.78
CA GLN A 327 -14.13 -7.52 32.83
C GLN A 327 -14.03 -8.91 33.46
N GLN A 328 -12.81 -9.39 33.63
CA GLN A 328 -12.55 -10.78 34.04
C GLN A 328 -13.13 -11.12 35.41
N ASN A 329 -13.09 -10.19 36.36
CA ASN A 329 -13.53 -10.38 37.74
C ASN A 329 -15.04 -10.17 37.95
N THR A 330 -15.79 -9.69 36.95
CA THR A 330 -17.24 -9.45 37.07
C THR A 330 -18.08 -10.24 36.07
N VAL A 331 -17.51 -10.70 34.95
CA VAL A 331 -18.30 -11.39 33.92
C VAL A 331 -18.96 -12.66 34.45
N THR A 332 -20.23 -12.87 34.08
CA THR A 332 -21.04 -14.04 34.42
C THR A 332 -21.78 -14.51 33.18
N TRP A 333 -22.60 -15.56 33.29
CA TRP A 333 -23.45 -16.00 32.18
C TRP A 333 -24.47 -14.94 31.78
N ASN A 334 -25.11 -14.29 32.76
CA ASN A 334 -26.16 -13.29 32.51
C ASN A 334 -25.62 -11.97 31.95
N ILE A 335 -24.35 -11.63 32.21
CA ILE A 335 -23.68 -10.43 31.68
C ILE A 335 -22.57 -10.75 30.68
N GLN A 336 -22.68 -11.88 29.98
CA GLN A 336 -21.69 -12.28 28.97
C GLN A 336 -21.63 -11.27 27.81
N PRO A 337 -20.46 -11.05 27.20
CA PRO A 337 -20.34 -10.10 26.11
C PRO A 337 -20.96 -10.62 24.80
N SER A 338 -21.34 -9.71 23.92
CA SER A 338 -21.78 -10.04 22.57
C SER A 338 -20.59 -10.43 21.67
N ILE A 339 -20.89 -11.22 20.63
CA ILE A 339 -19.92 -11.76 19.68
C ILE A 339 -20.29 -11.39 18.25
N ASP A 340 -19.29 -11.34 17.37
CA ASP A 340 -19.49 -11.21 15.94
C ASP A 340 -19.87 -12.57 15.33
N LEU A 341 -21.10 -12.69 14.83
CA LEU A 341 -21.61 -13.93 14.24
C LEU A 341 -21.25 -14.10 12.76
N ASN A 342 -20.68 -13.08 12.11
CA ASN A 342 -20.38 -13.13 10.67
C ASN A 342 -19.10 -13.91 10.35
N THR A 343 -18.17 -13.98 11.31
CA THR A 343 -16.87 -14.65 11.14
C THR A 343 -16.59 -15.56 12.32
N LYS A 344 -16.15 -16.79 12.05
CA LYS A 344 -15.73 -17.75 13.07
C LYS A 344 -14.58 -18.62 12.59
N SER A 345 -13.88 -19.22 13.53
CA SER A 345 -12.97 -20.34 13.31
C SER A 345 -13.50 -21.59 14.00
N SER A 346 -13.39 -22.75 13.38
CA SER A 346 -13.95 -24.00 13.91
C SER A 346 -12.86 -25.04 14.16
N LEU A 347 -12.98 -25.75 15.28
CA LEU A 347 -12.17 -26.91 15.62
C LEU A 347 -13.01 -28.16 15.39
N PRO A 348 -12.51 -29.17 14.66
CA PRO A 348 -13.25 -30.40 14.44
C PRO A 348 -13.47 -31.17 15.75
N SER A 349 -14.42 -32.11 15.74
CA SER A 349 -14.63 -33.02 16.87
C SER A 349 -13.34 -33.78 17.19
N SER A 350 -13.14 -34.14 18.46
CA SER A 350 -11.93 -34.86 18.87
C SER A 350 -11.90 -36.27 18.25
N SER A 351 -10.73 -36.65 17.70
CA SER A 351 -10.50 -37.95 17.07
C SER A 351 -10.09 -39.06 18.05
N GLY A 352 -10.12 -38.76 19.35
CA GLY A 352 -9.79 -39.63 20.49
C GLY A 352 -10.22 -38.93 21.79
N GLY A 353 -9.88 -39.51 22.96
CA GLY A 353 -10.34 -39.07 24.29
C GLY A 353 -10.17 -37.57 24.62
N ASP A 354 -10.65 -37.17 25.79
CA ASP A 354 -11.07 -35.80 26.19
C ASP A 354 -10.01 -34.68 26.16
N TYR A 355 -8.80 -34.94 25.64
CA TYR A 355 -7.58 -34.13 25.82
C TYR A 355 -6.82 -33.84 24.52
N SER A 356 -7.51 -33.75 23.38
CA SER A 356 -6.85 -33.46 22.11
C SER A 356 -6.34 -32.01 22.04
N SER A 357 -5.12 -31.81 21.53
CA SER A 357 -4.54 -30.48 21.27
C SER A 357 -4.81 -30.03 19.84
N TYR A 358 -4.99 -28.72 19.63
CA TYR A 358 -5.36 -28.14 18.34
C TYR A 358 -4.51 -26.91 18.00
N ILE A 359 -4.24 -26.76 16.71
CA ILE A 359 -3.70 -25.54 16.11
C ILE A 359 -4.78 -24.99 15.20
N VAL A 360 -5.40 -23.88 15.61
CA VAL A 360 -6.57 -23.31 14.95
C VAL A 360 -6.14 -22.13 14.09
N ASP A 361 -6.60 -22.10 12.84
CA ASP A 361 -6.48 -20.91 12.00
C ASP A 361 -7.46 -19.83 12.48
N VAL A 362 -6.93 -18.74 13.02
CA VAL A 362 -7.73 -17.59 13.50
C VAL A 362 -7.40 -16.32 12.72
N THR A 363 -6.81 -16.45 11.52
CA THR A 363 -6.34 -15.32 10.70
C THR A 363 -7.42 -14.28 10.47
N ALA A 364 -8.62 -14.71 10.02
CA ALA A 364 -9.73 -13.80 9.77
C ALA A 364 -10.24 -13.10 11.04
N LEU A 365 -10.29 -13.82 12.17
CA LEU A 365 -10.71 -13.26 13.45
C LEU A 365 -9.73 -12.21 13.97
N VAL A 366 -8.42 -12.47 13.88
CA VAL A 366 -7.38 -11.52 14.26
C VAL A 366 -7.34 -10.33 13.31
N GLN A 367 -7.54 -10.52 12.00
CA GLN A 367 -7.65 -9.40 11.05
C GLN A 367 -8.84 -8.50 11.40
N ASN A 368 -10.02 -9.07 11.67
CA ASN A 368 -11.19 -8.29 12.09
C ASN A 368 -10.95 -7.58 13.43
N TYR A 369 -10.25 -8.23 14.37
CA TYR A 369 -9.84 -7.61 15.63
C TYR A 369 -8.98 -6.37 15.36
N VAL A 370 -7.90 -6.52 14.61
CA VAL A 370 -6.92 -5.45 14.37
C VAL A 370 -7.49 -4.31 13.53
N ASN A 371 -8.47 -4.59 12.66
CA ASN A 371 -9.21 -3.56 11.92
C ASN A 371 -10.08 -2.69 12.83
N ASP A 372 -10.68 -3.29 13.86
CA ASP A 372 -11.63 -2.65 14.78
C ASP A 372 -11.25 -2.90 16.24
N LYS A 373 -10.06 -2.42 16.63
CA LYS A 373 -9.49 -2.65 17.97
C LYS A 373 -10.35 -2.08 19.09
N ASN A 374 -11.08 -1.00 18.83
CA ASN A 374 -11.92 -0.33 19.82
C ASN A 374 -13.18 -1.11 20.16
N ASN A 375 -13.65 -1.97 19.24
CA ASN A 375 -14.80 -2.85 19.46
C ASN A 375 -14.40 -4.34 19.40
N SER A 376 -13.18 -4.67 19.83
CA SER A 376 -12.70 -6.05 19.90
C SER A 376 -12.10 -6.33 21.26
N PHE A 377 -12.61 -7.35 21.94
CA PHE A 377 -12.32 -7.63 23.36
C PHE A 377 -11.95 -9.10 23.58
N GLY A 378 -11.30 -9.74 22.62
CA GLY A 378 -10.86 -11.13 22.70
C GLY A 378 -11.77 -12.09 21.92
N PHE A 379 -11.80 -13.34 22.38
CA PHE A 379 -12.43 -14.47 21.71
C PHE A 379 -13.29 -15.28 22.67
N MET A 380 -14.44 -15.74 22.18
CA MET A 380 -15.33 -16.66 22.89
C MET A 380 -15.19 -18.06 22.27
N LEU A 381 -14.90 -19.06 23.11
CA LEU A 381 -14.91 -20.47 22.75
C LEU A 381 -16.25 -21.07 23.20
N LYS A 382 -16.98 -21.65 22.25
CA LYS A 382 -18.32 -22.20 22.48
C LYS A 382 -18.51 -23.45 21.63
N LEU A 383 -19.13 -24.49 22.20
CA LEU A 383 -19.50 -25.69 21.43
C LEU A 383 -20.48 -25.33 20.31
N PHE A 384 -20.28 -25.92 19.13
CA PHE A 384 -21.23 -25.83 18.03
C PHE A 384 -22.58 -26.46 18.42
N ASN A 385 -22.53 -27.61 19.12
CA ASN A 385 -23.69 -28.27 19.71
C ASN A 385 -23.58 -28.30 21.23
N GLU A 386 -24.43 -27.52 21.90
CA GLU A 386 -24.49 -27.40 23.37
C GLU A 386 -25.45 -28.42 24.02
N SER A 387 -25.75 -29.53 23.35
CA SER A 387 -26.49 -30.65 23.96
C SER A 387 -25.62 -31.41 24.97
N PRO A 388 -26.18 -31.89 26.10
CA PRO A 388 -25.41 -32.51 27.18
C PRO A 388 -24.46 -33.63 26.74
N TYR A 389 -23.41 -33.81 27.56
CA TYR A 389 -22.31 -34.76 27.44
C TYR A 389 -21.34 -34.48 26.28
N ARG A 390 -21.24 -33.23 25.82
CA ARG A 390 -20.25 -32.77 24.83
C ARG A 390 -19.24 -31.86 25.49
N ARG A 391 -17.97 -32.03 25.17
CA ARG A 391 -16.92 -31.15 25.69
C ARG A 391 -15.71 -31.11 24.78
N LEU A 392 -15.09 -29.95 24.69
CA LEU A 392 -13.75 -29.80 24.15
C LEU A 392 -12.99 -28.87 25.09
N ILE A 393 -11.99 -29.42 25.78
CA ILE A 393 -11.36 -28.80 26.95
C ILE A 393 -9.85 -28.70 26.72
N PHE A 394 -9.29 -27.58 27.17
CA PHE A 394 -7.89 -27.24 27.05
C PHE A 394 -7.36 -26.71 28.38
N ALA A 395 -6.05 -26.76 28.56
CA ALA A 395 -5.39 -26.15 29.70
C ALA A 395 -5.56 -24.63 29.66
N SER A 396 -5.92 -24.06 30.81
CA SER A 396 -5.93 -22.61 30.99
C SER A 396 -4.50 -22.07 31.15
N SER A 397 -4.35 -20.75 31.16
CA SER A 397 -3.08 -20.10 31.53
C SER A 397 -2.72 -20.24 33.03
N LYS A 398 -3.59 -20.85 33.85
CA LYS A 398 -3.38 -21.07 35.29
C LYS A 398 -2.86 -22.47 35.63
N VAL A 399 -2.70 -23.36 34.66
CA VAL A 399 -2.06 -24.65 34.92
C VAL A 399 -0.57 -24.44 35.21
N VAL A 400 0.02 -25.33 36.03
CA VAL A 400 1.43 -25.23 36.44
C VAL A 400 2.39 -25.39 35.26
N ASP A 401 2.06 -26.29 34.32
CA ASP A 401 2.87 -26.49 33.12
C ASP A 401 2.61 -25.38 32.09
N THR A 402 3.55 -24.43 32.01
CA THR A 402 3.45 -23.26 31.13
C THR A 402 3.50 -23.63 29.65
N GLN A 403 3.98 -24.81 29.28
CA GLN A 403 3.97 -25.26 27.88
C GLN A 403 2.56 -25.56 27.37
N LEU A 404 1.61 -25.81 28.27
CA LEU A 404 0.22 -26.07 27.95
C LEU A 404 -0.65 -24.79 27.90
N HIS A 405 -0.09 -23.62 28.22
CA HIS A 405 -0.84 -22.37 28.19
C HIS A 405 -1.32 -22.02 26.78
N PRO A 406 -2.53 -21.43 26.60
CA PRO A 406 -2.99 -20.97 25.31
C PRO A 406 -2.00 -19.98 24.68
N LYS A 407 -1.67 -20.19 23.40
CA LYS A 407 -0.68 -19.38 22.69
C LYS A 407 -1.22 -18.88 21.36
N LEU A 408 -1.10 -17.59 21.10
CA LEU A 408 -1.44 -16.96 19.83
C LEU A 408 -0.16 -16.50 19.12
N VAL A 409 0.05 -16.98 17.88
CA VAL A 409 1.18 -16.57 17.02
C VAL A 409 0.62 -15.86 15.79
N ILE A 410 1.06 -14.63 15.56
CA ILE A 410 0.58 -13.74 14.49
C ILE A 410 1.77 -13.36 13.61
N TYR A 411 1.62 -13.55 12.30
CA TYR A 411 2.51 -13.03 11.27
C TYR A 411 1.81 -11.87 10.58
N TYR A 412 2.46 -10.72 10.50
CA TYR A 412 1.84 -9.47 10.02
C TYR A 412 2.82 -8.64 9.19
N ARG A 413 2.31 -7.75 8.33
CA ARG A 413 3.14 -6.78 7.61
C ARG A 413 3.23 -5.49 8.42
N PRO A 414 4.43 -5.08 8.90
CA PRO A 414 4.59 -3.80 9.58
C PRO A 414 4.11 -2.66 8.66
N GLN A 415 3.41 -1.69 9.22
CA GLN A 415 3.15 -0.43 8.53
C GLN A 415 4.46 0.36 8.54
N ASN A 416 4.91 0.85 7.37
CA ASN A 416 6.11 1.69 7.27
C ASN A 416 5.85 3.10 7.80
#